data_AF-A0A3C0ECG3-F1
#
_entry.id   AF-A0A3C0ECG3-F1
#
_cell.length_a   1.000
_cell.length_b   1.000
_cell.length_c   1.000
_cell.angle_alpha   90.00
_cell.angle_beta   90.00
_cell.angle_gamma   90.00
#
_symmetry.space_group_name_H-M   'P 1'
#
loop_
_entity.id
_entity.type
_entity.pdbx_description
1 polymer ?
#
loop_
_entity_poly.entity_id
_entity_poly.type
_entity_poly.pdbx_seq_one_letter_code
_entity_poly.pdbx_strand_id
1 'polypeptide(L)'
;MAEIVNQIEVWLGRSVPESFVPDVRERTAEAFRIRLKPIEGAIDLVRTTTGRFYVASSGPVEKIRLNLSLTGLLPFFEGRIFSSYEVGFWKPDPGLFLHAAHA
;
A
#
# COMPACT_ATOMS: atom_id res chain seq x y z
N MET A 1 -4.42 -7.66 -8.10
CA MET A 1 -5.85 -7.26 -8.08
C MET A 1 -6.65 -8.05 -9.09
N ALA A 2 -6.22 -8.16 -10.35
CA ALA A 2 -6.89 -9.01 -11.35
C ALA A 2 -7.10 -10.46 -10.85
N GLU A 3 -6.07 -11.08 -10.29
CA GLU A 3 -6.17 -12.44 -9.72
C GLU A 3 -7.23 -12.53 -8.60
N ILE A 4 -7.28 -11.54 -7.71
CA ILE A 4 -8.29 -11.49 -6.63
C ILE A 4 -9.70 -11.32 -7.20
N VAL A 5 -9.87 -10.47 -8.21
CA VAL A 5 -11.16 -10.27 -8.89
C VAL A 5 -11.62 -11.57 -9.54
N ASN A 6 -10.74 -12.24 -10.30
CA ASN A 6 -11.05 -13.53 -10.91
C ASN A 6 -11.48 -14.56 -9.85
N GLN A 7 -10.79 -14.62 -8.71
CA GLN A 7 -11.14 -15.54 -7.63
C GLN A 7 -12.53 -15.23 -7.03
N ILE A 8 -12.86 -13.95 -6.88
CA ILE A 8 -14.18 -13.50 -6.42
C ILE A 8 -15.27 -13.90 -7.44
N GLU A 9 -15.03 -13.71 -8.73
CA GLU A 9 -15.99 -14.09 -9.78
C GLU A 9 -16.24 -15.60 -9.79
N VAL A 10 -15.18 -16.41 -9.60
CA VAL A 10 -15.30 -17.86 -9.44
C VAL A 10 -16.19 -18.21 -8.24
N TRP A 11 -15.98 -17.58 -7.08
CA TRP A 11 -16.80 -17.82 -5.90
C TRP A 11 -18.25 -17.36 -6.05
N LEU A 12 -18.48 -16.28 -6.80
CA LEU A 12 -19.82 -15.75 -7.06
C LEU A 12 -20.55 -16.49 -8.20
N GLY A 13 -19.84 -17.27 -9.00
CA GLY A 13 -20.37 -17.90 -10.21
C GLY A 13 -20.79 -16.91 -11.30
N ARG A 14 -20.30 -15.66 -11.25
CA ARG A 14 -20.63 -14.60 -12.21
C ARG A 14 -19.58 -13.50 -12.20
N SER A 15 -19.53 -12.74 -13.29
CA SER A 15 -18.66 -11.56 -13.38
C SER A 15 -19.10 -10.46 -12.41
N VAL A 16 -18.12 -9.72 -11.87
CA VAL A 16 -18.35 -8.51 -11.10
C VAL A 16 -18.53 -7.31 -12.05
N PRO A 17 -19.21 -6.22 -11.62
CA PRO A 17 -19.29 -5.01 -12.43
C PRO A 17 -17.91 -4.44 -12.75
N GLU A 18 -17.76 -3.75 -13.89
CA GLU A 18 -16.50 -3.08 -14.24
C GLU A 18 -16.07 -2.04 -13.19
N SER A 19 -17.03 -1.44 -12.49
CA SER A 19 -16.79 -0.50 -11.39
C SER A 19 -16.28 -1.15 -10.12
N PHE A 20 -16.26 -2.49 -10.01
CA PHE A 20 -15.99 -3.18 -8.75
C PHE A 20 -14.66 -2.77 -8.11
N VAL A 21 -13.56 -2.76 -8.88
CA VAL A 21 -12.24 -2.38 -8.36
C VAL A 21 -12.18 -0.89 -8.00
N PRO A 22 -12.62 0.06 -8.86
CA PRO A 22 -12.79 1.46 -8.47
C PRO A 22 -13.59 1.66 -7.18
N ASP A 23 -14.77 1.05 -7.08
CA ASP A 23 -15.68 1.16 -5.94
C ASP A 23 -15.04 0.63 -4.64
N VAL A 24 -14.37 -0.53 -4.72
CA VAL A 24 -13.64 -1.10 -3.58
C VAL A 24 -12.52 -0.16 -3.14
N ARG A 25 -11.77 0.44 -4.07
CA ARG A 25 -10.70 1.38 -3.74
C ARG A 25 -11.23 2.63 -3.07
N GLU A 26 -12.29 3.21 -3.58
CA GLU A 26 -12.93 4.41 -3.02
C GLU A 26 -13.44 4.14 -1.60
N ARG A 27 -14.25 3.09 -1.43
CA ARG A 27 -14.79 2.69 -0.12
C ARG A 27 -13.70 2.34 0.88
N THR A 28 -12.59 1.74 0.42
CA THR A 28 -11.43 1.47 1.28
C THR A 28 -10.77 2.77 1.73
N ALA A 29 -10.59 3.75 0.84
CA ALA A 29 -10.00 5.03 1.18
C ALA A 29 -10.89 5.81 2.18
N GLU A 30 -12.21 5.80 2.00
CA GLU A 30 -13.16 6.37 2.95
C GLU A 30 -13.07 5.68 4.32
N ALA A 31 -13.11 4.35 4.34
CA ALA A 31 -12.96 3.58 5.57
C ALA A 31 -11.65 3.89 6.30
N PHE A 32 -10.55 4.08 5.56
CA PHE A 32 -9.27 4.47 6.15
C PHE A 32 -9.30 5.87 6.77
N ARG A 33 -9.88 6.87 6.10
CA ARG A 33 -10.00 8.23 6.66
C ARG A 33 -10.74 8.25 7.99
N ILE A 34 -11.69 7.34 8.18
CA ILE A 34 -12.51 7.26 9.39
C ILE A 34 -11.85 6.38 10.47
N ARG A 35 -11.24 5.25 10.08
CA ARG A 35 -10.91 4.15 11.00
C ARG A 35 -9.45 3.75 11.06
N LEU A 36 -8.62 4.18 10.11
CA LEU A 36 -7.22 3.77 10.07
C LEU A 36 -6.45 4.38 11.26
N LYS A 37 -5.74 3.52 11.99
CA LYS A 37 -4.86 3.90 13.09
C LYS A 37 -3.48 3.30 12.88
N PRO A 38 -2.41 3.94 13.37
CA PRO A 38 -1.10 3.31 13.39
C PRO A 38 -1.16 2.02 14.22
N ILE A 39 -0.37 1.03 13.83
CA ILE A 39 -0.13 -0.14 14.68
C ILE A 39 0.56 0.35 15.96
N GLU A 40 0.17 -0.20 17.11
CA GLU A 40 0.78 0.13 18.40
C GLU A 40 2.31 -0.04 18.34
N GLY A 41 3.04 0.98 18.82
CA GLY A 41 4.50 1.02 18.77
C GLY A 41 5.12 1.33 17.40
N ALA A 42 4.34 1.40 16.30
CA ALA A 42 4.90 1.64 14.97
C ALA A 42 5.59 3.02 14.84
N ILE A 43 4.99 4.07 15.41
CA ILE A 43 5.58 5.41 15.39
C ILE A 43 6.88 5.43 16.19
N ASP A 44 6.90 4.81 17.37
CA ASP A 44 8.09 4.75 18.21
C ASP A 44 9.21 3.97 17.54
N LEU A 45 8.89 2.82 16.96
CA LEU A 45 9.84 2.02 16.20
C LEU A 45 10.46 2.83 15.07
N VAL A 46 9.65 3.49 14.24
CA VAL A 46 10.15 4.30 13.12
C VAL A 46 11.00 5.46 13.63
N ARG A 47 10.58 6.13 14.71
CA ARG A 47 11.32 7.24 15.32
C ARG A 47 12.67 6.82 15.88
N THR A 48 12.79 5.60 16.43
CA THR A 48 14.04 5.10 17.01
C THR A 48 14.89 4.29 16.03
N THR A 49 14.38 3.98 14.84
CA THR A 49 15.12 3.20 13.85
C THR A 49 16.26 4.03 13.29
N THR A 50 17.47 3.51 13.43
CA THR A 50 18.68 4.11 12.86
C THR A 50 19.01 3.48 11.51
N GLY A 51 19.67 4.25 10.63
CA GLY A 51 20.05 3.78 9.29
C GLY A 51 19.02 4.11 8.22
N ARG A 52 19.20 3.56 7.01
CA ARG A 52 18.30 3.77 5.89
C ARG A 52 17.14 2.77 5.95
N PHE A 53 15.92 3.29 6.01
CA PHE A 53 14.71 2.50 5.96
C PHE A 53 13.71 3.17 5.02
N TYR A 54 12.91 2.35 4.35
CA TYR A 54 12.04 2.76 3.25
C TYR A 54 10.69 2.05 3.34
N VAL A 55 9.65 2.64 2.73
CA VAL A 55 8.39 1.95 2.47
C VAL A 55 8.46 1.31 1.09
N ALA A 56 8.27 -0.01 1.03
CA ALA A 56 8.17 -0.78 -0.21
C ALA A 56 6.80 -1.49 -0.27
N SER A 57 5.90 -0.98 -1.10
CA SER A 57 4.49 -1.42 -1.15
C SER A 57 4.02 -1.73 -2.56
N SER A 58 3.14 -2.72 -2.69
CA SER A 58 2.49 -3.08 -3.96
C SER A 58 1.16 -2.34 -4.21
N GLY A 59 0.85 -1.33 -3.39
CA GLY A 59 -0.31 -0.44 -3.60
C GLY A 59 0.06 0.83 -4.38
N PRO A 60 -0.91 1.54 -4.96
CA PRO A 60 -0.68 2.85 -5.61
C PRO A 60 -0.04 3.87 -4.66
N VAL A 61 0.75 4.80 -5.20
CA VAL A 61 1.51 5.78 -4.39
C VAL A 61 0.59 6.69 -3.56
N GLU A 62 -0.57 7.05 -4.12
CA GLU A 62 -1.59 7.89 -3.46
C GLU A 62 -2.17 7.18 -2.24
N LYS A 63 -2.42 5.86 -2.36
CA LYS A 63 -2.88 5.03 -1.24
C LYS A 63 -1.82 4.94 -0.14
N ILE A 64 -0.55 4.75 -0.51
CA ILE A 64 0.55 4.69 0.45
C ILE A 64 0.66 6.01 1.22
N ARG A 65 0.68 7.13 0.51
CA ARG A 65 0.75 8.48 1.11
C ARG A 65 -0.45 8.77 2.01
N LEU A 66 -1.66 8.41 1.59
CA LEU A 66 -2.86 8.55 2.42
C LEU A 66 -2.71 7.78 3.74
N ASN A 67 -2.32 6.51 3.67
CA ASN A 67 -2.15 5.67 4.86
C ASN A 67 -1.11 6.24 5.81
N LEU A 68 0.05 6.64 5.29
CA LEU A 68 1.12 7.23 6.09
C LEU A 68 0.71 8.57 6.70
N SER A 69 -0.07 9.38 5.98
CA SER A 69 -0.59 10.66 6.49
C SER A 69 -1.55 10.45 7.65
N LEU A 70 -2.54 9.57 7.48
CA LEU A 70 -3.55 9.27 8.51
C LEU A 70 -2.95 8.62 9.76
N THR A 71 -1.82 7.94 9.62
CA THR A 71 -1.12 7.28 10.74
C THR A 71 -0.02 8.14 11.37
N GLY A 72 0.19 9.37 10.89
CA GLY A 72 1.26 10.26 11.36
C GLY A 72 2.68 9.80 10.99
N LEU A 73 2.80 8.82 10.10
CA LEU A 73 4.08 8.23 9.70
C LEU A 73 4.71 8.93 8.49
N LEU A 74 3.93 9.67 7.69
CA LEU A 74 4.42 10.27 6.43
C LEU A 74 5.72 11.10 6.58
N PRO A 75 5.90 11.94 7.61
CA PRO A 75 7.11 12.75 7.76
C PRO A 75 8.41 11.94 7.85
N PHE A 76 8.34 10.67 8.28
CA PHE A 76 9.53 9.80 8.38
C PHE A 76 9.92 9.15 7.05
N PHE A 77 9.06 9.24 6.02
CA PHE A 77 9.22 8.55 4.75
C PHE A 77 9.22 9.47 3.53
N GLU A 78 9.37 10.79 3.71
CA GLU A 78 9.51 11.71 2.58
C GLU A 78 10.73 11.35 1.72
N GLY A 79 10.51 11.17 0.42
CA GLY A 79 11.55 10.69 -0.50
C GLY A 79 11.96 9.22 -0.32
N ARG A 80 11.24 8.45 0.53
CA ARG A 80 11.59 7.05 0.89
C ARG A 80 10.42 6.07 0.65
N ILE A 81 9.55 6.38 -0.30
CA ILE A 81 8.39 5.56 -0.66
C ILE A 81 8.60 4.98 -2.05
N PHE A 82 8.52 3.65 -2.16
CA PHE A 82 8.61 2.91 -3.41
C PHE A 82 7.34 2.08 -3.63
N SER A 83 6.71 2.32 -4.78
CA SER A 83 5.48 1.66 -5.19
C SER A 83 5.74 0.67 -6.33
N SER A 84 5.18 -0.53 -6.27
CA SER A 84 5.17 -1.45 -7.42
C SER A 84 4.54 -0.82 -8.68
N TYR A 85 3.64 0.14 -8.53
CA TYR A 85 3.03 0.85 -9.67
C TYR A 85 4.02 1.77 -10.38
N GLU A 86 5.04 2.26 -9.69
CA GLU A 86 6.07 3.14 -10.27
C GLU A 86 7.28 2.33 -10.75
N VAL A 87 7.65 1.28 -10.01
CA VAL A 87 8.87 0.49 -10.27
C VAL A 87 8.62 -0.69 -11.22
N GLY A 88 7.38 -1.20 -11.32
CA GLY A 88 7.04 -2.32 -12.21
C GLY A 88 7.42 -3.72 -11.69
N PHE A 89 7.80 -3.85 -10.41
CA PHE A 89 7.98 -5.13 -9.74
C PHE A 89 6.90 -5.34 -8.67
N TRP A 90 6.11 -6.40 -8.81
CA TRP A 90 5.04 -6.76 -7.88
C TRP A 90 5.44 -7.97 -7.03
N LYS A 91 5.27 -7.86 -5.71
CA LYS A 91 5.51 -8.99 -4.79
C LYS A 91 4.70 -10.21 -5.27
N PRO A 92 5.26 -11.44 -5.22
CA PRO A 92 6.47 -11.84 -4.48
C PRO A 92 7.81 -11.58 -5.20
N ASP A 93 7.81 -10.95 -6.38
CA ASP A 93 9.05 -10.54 -7.06
C ASP A 93 9.93 -9.66 -6.13
N PRO A 94 11.26 -9.92 -6.02
CA PRO A 94 12.15 -9.18 -5.12
C PRO A 94 12.54 -7.79 -5.63
N GLY A 95 12.30 -7.48 -6.91
CA GLY A 95 12.80 -6.28 -7.58
C GLY A 95 12.39 -4.97 -6.92
N LEU A 96 11.20 -4.92 -6.30
CA LEU A 96 10.77 -3.74 -5.52
C LEU A 96 11.71 -3.47 -4.34
N PHE A 97 12.12 -4.53 -3.63
CA PHE A 97 13.00 -4.40 -2.47
C PHE A 97 14.44 -4.09 -2.89
N LEU A 98 14.91 -4.71 -3.97
CA LEU A 98 16.24 -4.43 -4.53
C LEU A 98 16.32 -2.97 -5.03
N HIS A 99 15.28 -2.48 -5.70
CA HIS A 99 15.21 -1.10 -6.13
C HIS A 99 15.26 -0.12 -4.94
N ALA A 100 14.46 -0.37 -3.89
CA ALA A 100 14.49 0.45 -2.68
C ALA A 100 15.85 0.43 -1.96
N ALA A 101 16.57 -0.70 -1.99
CA ALA A 101 17.88 -0.84 -1.36
C ALA A 101 19.01 -0.11 -2.10
N HIS A 102 18.85 0.14 -3.40
CA HIS A 102 19.84 0.86 -4.22
C HIS A 102 19.66 2.39 -4.21
N ALA A 103 18.66 2.89 -3.48
CA ALA A 103 18.37 4.33 -3.36
C ALA A 103 19.17 5.05 -2.27
#